data_AF-A0A8E3B2Y2-F1
#
_entry.id   AF-A0A8E3B2Y2-F1
#
_cell.length_a   1.000
_cell.length_b   1.000
_cell.length_c   1.000
_cell.angle_alpha   90.00
_cell.angle_beta   90.00
_cell.angle_gamma   90.00
#
_symmetry.space_group_name_H-M   'P 1'
#
loop_
_entity.id
_entity.type
_entity.pdbx_description
1 polymer ?
#
loop_
_entity_poly.entity_id
_entity_poly.type
_entity_poly.pdbx_seq_one_letter_code
_entity_poly.pdbx_strand_id
1 'polypeptide(L)'
;MSEREIKAKEMIRMLNGFPQTTENYDLLLDSYMQQLASLSTEAVVRAVRRYLSGDVPEQHMTFAPSVPEFVREARASEEYLRLLNAPKRPALEYHRGNLAPFEIMSNKRKAENANRPVLHEDVSVEQFRSFSAARQLPVGAKWVAGVIYGPVEANSIC
;
A
#
# COMPACT_ATOMS: atom_id res chain seq x y z
N MET A 1 -18.79 32.72 -3.38
CA MET A 1 -19.76 31.64 -3.09
C MET A 1 -19.43 31.09 -1.72
N SER A 2 -20.42 31.00 -0.84
CA SER A 2 -20.23 30.43 0.50
C SER A 2 -20.02 28.90 0.40
N GLU A 3 -19.34 28.30 1.39
CA GLU A 3 -19.16 26.83 1.42
C GLU A 3 -20.50 26.09 1.42
N ARG A 4 -21.50 26.66 2.10
CA ARG A 4 -22.87 26.14 2.13
C ARG A 4 -23.47 26.09 0.72
N GLU A 5 -23.31 27.15 -0.08
CA GLU A 5 -23.80 27.19 -1.47
C GLU A 5 -23.14 26.13 -2.34
N ILE A 6 -21.82 25.91 -2.17
CA ILE A 6 -21.08 24.92 -2.96
C ILE A 6 -21.59 23.51 -2.64
N LYS A 7 -21.68 23.18 -1.36
CA LYS A 7 -22.22 21.89 -0.89
C LYS A 7 -23.66 21.69 -1.40
N ALA A 8 -24.52 22.70 -1.26
CA ALA A 8 -25.91 22.63 -1.72
C ALA A 8 -25.99 22.38 -3.24
N LYS A 9 -25.18 23.07 -4.04
CA LYS A 9 -25.13 22.88 -5.49
C LYS A 9 -24.72 21.45 -5.89
N GLU A 10 -23.74 20.88 -5.20
CA GLU A 10 -23.31 19.50 -5.47
C GLU A 10 -24.34 18.47 -5.02
N MET A 11 -25.02 18.71 -3.89
CA MET A 11 -26.16 17.87 -3.48
C MET A 11 -27.28 17.90 -4.50
N ILE A 12 -27.60 19.09 -5.02
CA ILE A 12 -28.61 19.25 -6.08
C ILE A 12 -28.22 18.46 -7.32
N ARG A 13 -26.95 18.54 -7.73
CA ARG A 13 -26.42 17.76 -8.85
C ARG A 13 -26.55 16.26 -8.62
N MET A 14 -26.22 15.78 -7.42
CA MET A 14 -26.35 14.37 -7.06
C MET A 14 -27.80 13.92 -7.16
N LEU A 15 -28.72 14.64 -6.50
CA LEU A 15 -30.13 14.28 -6.44
C LEU A 15 -30.78 14.32 -7.82
N ASN A 16 -30.39 15.24 -8.70
CA ASN A 16 -30.84 15.28 -10.09
C ASN A 16 -30.31 14.11 -10.95
N GLY A 17 -29.27 13.40 -10.49
CA GLY A 17 -28.78 12.18 -11.11
C GLY A 17 -29.69 10.97 -10.90
N PHE A 18 -30.66 11.08 -9.98
CA PHE A 18 -31.61 10.01 -9.66
C PHE A 18 -33.06 10.40 -10.02
N PRO A 19 -33.94 9.43 -10.28
CA PRO A 19 -35.37 9.69 -10.42
C PRO A 19 -35.91 10.41 -9.18
N GLN A 20 -36.61 11.53 -9.39
CA GLN A 20 -37.20 12.31 -8.31
C GLN A 20 -38.37 11.54 -7.69
N THR A 21 -38.22 11.15 -6.42
CA THR A 21 -39.22 10.36 -5.68
C THR A 21 -39.89 11.12 -4.55
N THR A 22 -39.40 12.31 -4.20
CA THR A 22 -39.87 13.09 -3.05
C THR A 22 -40.50 14.40 -3.52
N GLU A 23 -41.70 14.70 -3.02
CA GLU A 23 -42.44 15.93 -3.34
C GLU A 23 -41.86 17.17 -2.62
N ASN A 24 -41.17 16.99 -1.50
CA ASN A 24 -40.57 18.07 -0.70
C ASN A 24 -39.03 18.05 -0.76
N TYR A 25 -38.50 18.54 -1.87
CA TYR A 25 -37.07 18.57 -2.16
C TYR A 25 -36.29 19.52 -1.24
N ASP A 26 -36.89 20.64 -0.85
CA ASP A 26 -36.25 21.65 -0.01
C ASP A 26 -35.96 21.12 1.40
N LEU A 27 -36.92 20.39 1.97
CA LEU A 27 -36.75 19.77 3.29
C LEU A 27 -35.67 18.67 3.25
N LEU A 28 -35.63 17.89 2.17
CA LEU A 28 -34.61 16.87 1.97
C LEU A 28 -33.22 17.50 1.87
N LEU A 29 -33.08 18.55 1.04
CA LEU A 29 -31.83 19.27 0.88
C LEU A 29 -31.37 19.90 2.19
N ASP A 30 -32.26 20.52 2.97
CA ASP A 30 -31.87 21.08 4.28
C ASP A 30 -31.42 19.98 5.25
N SER A 31 -32.08 18.82 5.26
CA SER A 31 -31.67 17.67 6.07
C SER A 31 -30.24 17.20 5.75
N TYR A 32 -29.88 17.15 4.46
CA TYR A 32 -28.50 16.91 4.04
C TYR A 32 -27.56 17.99 4.54
N MET A 33 -27.91 19.25 4.31
CA MET A 33 -27.04 20.39 4.62
C MET A 33 -26.75 20.54 6.12
N GLN A 34 -27.72 20.22 6.98
CA GLN A 34 -27.52 20.19 8.43
C GLN A 34 -26.47 19.15 8.84
N GLN A 35 -26.51 17.94 8.27
CA GLN A 35 -25.58 16.86 8.61
C GLN A 35 -24.19 17.04 8.00
N LEU A 36 -24.10 17.72 6.84
CA LEU A 36 -22.84 17.98 6.13
C LEU A 36 -22.14 19.27 6.59
N ALA A 37 -22.72 20.01 7.54
CA ALA A 37 -22.18 21.28 8.01
C ALA A 37 -20.76 21.14 8.56
N SER A 38 -20.48 20.06 9.31
CA SER A 38 -19.18 19.83 9.95
C SER A 38 -18.11 19.24 9.04
N LEU A 39 -18.46 18.78 7.83
CA LEU A 39 -17.53 18.11 6.92
C LEU A 39 -16.91 19.12 5.94
N SER A 40 -15.71 18.85 5.45
CA SER A 40 -15.11 19.68 4.40
C SER A 40 -15.92 19.65 3.09
N THR A 41 -15.94 20.77 2.36
CA THR A 41 -16.58 20.85 1.04
C THR A 41 -15.99 19.85 0.04
N GLU A 42 -14.69 19.63 0.10
CA GLU A 42 -13.99 18.66 -0.76
C GLU A 42 -14.46 17.22 -0.52
N ALA A 43 -14.68 16.83 0.74
CA ALA A 43 -15.21 15.51 1.08
C ALA A 43 -16.63 15.31 0.51
N VAL A 44 -17.49 16.34 0.59
CA VAL A 44 -18.85 16.30 0.03
C VAL A 44 -18.81 16.16 -1.49
N VAL A 45 -17.98 16.97 -2.18
CA VAL A 45 -17.80 16.89 -3.64
C VAL A 45 -17.35 15.49 -4.07
N ARG A 46 -16.40 14.90 -3.32
CA ARG A 46 -15.91 13.55 -3.59
C ARG A 46 -17.01 12.50 -3.42
N ALA A 47 -17.76 12.55 -2.32
CA ALA A 47 -18.86 11.64 -2.06
C ALA A 47 -19.94 11.72 -3.16
N VAL A 48 -20.33 12.93 -3.57
CA VAL A 48 -21.26 13.15 -4.69
C VAL A 48 -20.77 12.48 -5.96
N ARG A 49 -19.50 12.67 -6.32
CA ARG A 49 -18.91 12.06 -7.53
C ARG A 49 -18.95 10.54 -7.47
N ARG A 50 -18.65 9.94 -6.32
CA ARG A 50 -18.67 8.48 -6.15
C ARG A 50 -20.06 7.89 -6.33
N TYR A 51 -21.09 8.55 -5.79
CA TYR A 51 -22.47 8.10 -5.99
C TYR A 51 -22.89 8.19 -7.46
N LEU A 52 -22.54 9.28 -8.14
CA LEU A 52 -22.83 9.48 -9.56
C LEU A 52 -22.05 8.51 -10.47
N SER A 53 -20.85 8.08 -10.08
CA SER A 53 -20.02 7.17 -10.88
C SER A 53 -20.29 5.70 -10.65
N GLY A 54 -21.04 5.31 -9.61
CA GLY A 54 -21.24 3.89 -9.30
C GLY A 54 -20.21 3.31 -8.33
N ASP A 55 -19.31 4.14 -7.77
CA ASP A 55 -18.13 3.68 -7.04
C ASP A 55 -18.37 3.47 -5.53
N VAL A 56 -19.60 3.67 -5.04
CA VAL A 56 -19.93 3.39 -3.63
C VAL A 56 -20.36 1.93 -3.51
N PRO A 57 -19.70 1.14 -2.65
CA PRO A 57 -20.09 -0.25 -2.42
C PRO A 57 -21.56 -0.36 -1.99
N GLU A 58 -22.27 -1.36 -2.52
CA GLU A 58 -23.66 -1.67 -2.16
C GLU A 58 -24.66 -0.54 -2.46
N GLN A 59 -24.30 0.48 -3.26
CA GLN A 59 -25.25 1.54 -3.58
C GLN A 59 -26.37 1.06 -4.50
N HIS A 60 -27.54 1.65 -4.32
CA HIS A 60 -28.64 1.50 -5.26
C HIS A 60 -28.42 2.40 -6.49
N MET A 61 -28.43 1.81 -7.69
CA MET A 61 -28.27 2.57 -8.94
C MET A 61 -29.55 3.29 -9.39
N THR A 62 -30.70 2.88 -8.84
CA THR A 62 -32.02 3.36 -9.24
C THR A 62 -32.59 4.41 -8.29
N PHE A 63 -32.12 4.43 -7.04
CA PHE A 63 -32.66 5.29 -5.99
C PHE A 63 -31.54 6.17 -5.44
N ALA A 64 -31.88 7.43 -5.14
CA ALA A 64 -30.95 8.31 -4.45
C ALA A 64 -30.58 7.71 -3.07
N PRO A 65 -29.35 7.94 -2.60
CA PRO A 65 -28.97 7.50 -1.26
C PRO A 65 -29.86 8.17 -0.22
N SER A 66 -30.05 7.51 0.91
CA SER A 66 -30.61 8.15 2.09
C SER A 66 -29.58 9.09 2.73
N VAL A 67 -30.05 10.07 3.51
CA VAL A 67 -29.19 10.99 4.27
C VAL A 67 -28.10 10.26 5.07
N PRO A 68 -28.40 9.22 5.88
CA PRO A 68 -27.35 8.52 6.64
C PRO A 68 -26.34 7.78 5.75
N GLU A 69 -26.76 7.18 4.64
CA GLU A 69 -25.86 6.49 3.71
C GLU A 69 -24.88 7.46 3.06
N PHE A 70 -25.37 8.62 2.63
CA PHE A 70 -24.52 9.66 2.05
C PHE A 70 -23.57 10.26 3.10
N VAL A 71 -24.06 10.56 4.30
CA VAL A 71 -23.22 11.13 5.38
C VAL A 71 -22.10 10.14 5.76
N ARG A 72 -22.38 8.85 5.80
CA ARG A 72 -21.37 7.80 6.02
C ARG A 72 -20.26 7.86 4.96
N GLU A 73 -20.64 7.98 3.69
CA GLU A 73 -19.69 8.08 2.57
C GLU A 73 -18.92 9.41 2.59
N ALA A 74 -19.57 10.52 2.93
CA ALA A 74 -18.92 11.82 3.09
C ALA A 74 -17.86 11.81 4.21
N ARG A 75 -18.15 11.14 5.34
CA ARG A 75 -17.17 10.92 6.41
C ARG A 75 -16.01 10.04 5.97
N ALA A 76 -16.27 8.98 5.21
CA ALA A 76 -15.23 8.12 4.65
C ALA A 76 -14.33 8.90 3.67
N SER A 77 -14.92 9.77 2.85
CA SER A 77 -14.21 10.67 1.94
C SER A 77 -13.35 11.69 2.69
N GLU A 78 -13.84 12.25 3.79
CA GLU A 78 -13.07 13.15 4.65
C GLU A 78 -11.86 12.45 5.28
N GLU A 79 -12.05 11.24 5.79
CA GLU A 79 -10.95 10.43 6.33
C GLU A 79 -9.91 10.11 5.25
N TYR A 80 -10.35 9.74 4.05
CA TYR A 80 -9.46 9.52 2.92
C TYR A 80 -8.63 10.77 2.59
N LEU A 81 -9.27 11.95 2.51
CA LEU A 81 -8.58 13.21 2.24
C LEU A 81 -7.60 13.57 3.36
N ARG A 82 -7.96 13.31 4.61
CA ARG A 82 -7.08 13.50 5.77
C ARG A 82 -5.83 12.64 5.65
N LEU A 83 -5.97 11.36 5.28
CA LEU A 83 -4.84 10.45 5.08
C LEU A 83 -3.99 10.84 3.87
N LEU A 84 -4.61 11.28 2.78
CA LEU A 84 -3.93 11.71 1.58
C LEU A 84 -3.08 12.97 1.81
N ASN A 85 -3.62 13.91 2.58
CA ASN A 85 -2.96 15.18 2.93
C ASN A 85 -2.04 15.05 4.14
N ALA A 86 -1.93 13.87 4.76
CA ALA A 86 -1.02 13.65 5.86
C ALA A 86 0.43 13.84 5.40
N PRO A 87 1.30 14.46 6.21
CA PRO A 87 2.70 14.66 5.86
C PRO A 87 3.37 13.30 5.59
N LYS A 88 4.04 13.18 4.45
CA LYS A 88 4.82 11.99 4.13
C LYS A 88 5.90 11.81 5.20
N ARG A 89 6.04 10.59 5.71
CA ARG A 89 7.17 10.26 6.58
C ARG A 89 8.47 10.56 5.84
N PRO A 90 9.51 11.07 6.51
CA PRO A 90 10.81 11.24 5.89
C PRO A 90 11.28 9.89 5.33
N ALA A 91 12.01 9.93 4.22
CA ALA A 91 12.67 8.74 3.70
C ALA A 91 13.53 8.14 4.82
N LEU A 92 13.58 6.81 4.92
CA LEU A 92 14.50 6.16 5.84
C LEU A 92 15.93 6.55 5.43
N GLU A 93 16.53 7.47 6.18
CA GLU A 93 17.94 7.78 6.06
C GLU A 93 18.71 6.65 6.71
N TYR A 94 19.25 5.74 5.89
CA TYR A 94 20.25 4.78 6.35
C TYR A 94 21.49 5.59 6.74
N HIS A 95 21.66 5.79 8.05
CA HIS A 95 22.84 6.41 8.60
C HIS A 95 24.04 5.52 8.25
N ARG A 96 25.10 6.11 7.70
CA ARG A 96 26.38 5.44 7.46
C ARG A 96 27.01 5.03 8.81
N GLY A 97 26.61 3.87 9.32
CA GLY A 97 27.59 2.93 9.87
C GLY A 97 28.37 2.30 8.70
N ASN A 98 29.50 1.64 8.98
CA ASN A 98 30.39 1.12 7.93
C ASN A 98 29.74 0.12 6.95
N LEU A 99 28.55 -0.41 7.26
CA LEU A 99 27.86 -1.44 6.47
C LEU A 99 26.33 -1.27 6.56
N ALA A 100 25.64 -1.36 5.42
CA ALA A 100 24.18 -1.44 5.33
C ALA A 100 23.64 -2.72 5.98
N PRO A 101 22.35 -2.80 6.38
CA PRO A 101 21.81 -3.99 7.04
C PRO A 101 22.00 -5.31 6.28
N PHE A 102 21.90 -5.29 4.95
CA PHE A 102 22.15 -6.48 4.13
C PHE A 102 23.64 -6.86 4.09
N GLU A 103 24.53 -5.89 4.22
CA GLU A 103 25.98 -6.11 4.32
C GLU A 103 26.35 -6.66 5.71
N ILE A 104 25.70 -6.17 6.78
CA ILE A 104 25.81 -6.75 8.13
C ILE A 104 25.37 -8.22 8.11
N MET A 105 24.22 -8.52 7.48
CA MET A 105 23.73 -9.89 7.34
C MET A 105 24.65 -10.77 6.48
N SER A 106 25.20 -10.22 5.41
CA SER A 106 26.20 -10.88 4.56
C SER A 106 27.45 -11.23 5.36
N ASN A 107 28.03 -10.26 6.07
CA ASN A 107 29.23 -10.46 6.88
C ASN A 107 29.00 -11.42 8.05
N LYS A 108 27.82 -11.35 8.70
CA LYS A 108 27.44 -12.33 9.73
C LYS A 108 27.41 -13.75 9.17
N ARG A 109 26.80 -13.96 8.00
CA ARG A 109 26.77 -15.29 7.35
C ARG A 109 28.14 -15.77 6.89
N LYS A 110 29.01 -14.86 6.40
CA LYS A 110 30.41 -15.18 6.07
C LYS A 110 31.18 -15.58 7.33
N ALA A 111 31.00 -14.87 8.45
CA ALA A 111 31.61 -15.20 9.74
C ALA A 111 31.15 -16.56 10.28
N GLU A 112 29.85 -16.87 10.18
CA GLU A 112 29.29 -18.17 10.60
C GLU A 112 29.84 -19.36 9.80
N ASN A 113 30.34 -19.12 8.58
CA ASN A 113 30.93 -20.15 7.71
C ASN A 113 32.46 -20.02 7.57
N ALA A 114 33.09 -19.15 8.36
CA ALA A 114 34.55 -18.92 8.32
C ALA A 114 35.36 -20.15 8.74
N ASN A 115 34.73 -21.12 9.40
CA ASN A 115 35.32 -22.41 9.78
C ASN A 115 35.39 -23.42 8.61
N ARG A 116 34.94 -23.06 7.42
CA ARG A 116 34.93 -23.93 6.23
C ARG A 116 35.98 -23.46 5.21
N PRO A 117 36.57 -24.38 4.42
CA PRO A 117 37.49 -23.99 3.36
C PRO A 117 36.76 -23.22 2.27
N VAL A 118 37.36 -22.13 1.78
CA VAL A 118 36.83 -21.36 0.65
C VAL A 118 37.27 -22.04 -0.64
N LEU A 119 36.30 -22.44 -1.47
CA LEU A 119 36.56 -23.08 -2.76
C LEU A 119 36.63 -22.05 -3.89
N HIS A 120 35.68 -21.11 -3.90
CA HIS A 120 35.60 -20.05 -4.91
C HIS A 120 35.04 -18.76 -4.29
N GLU A 121 35.59 -17.63 -4.70
CA GLU A 121 35.18 -16.28 -4.31
C GLU A 121 34.48 -15.55 -5.47
N ASP A 122 33.64 -14.56 -5.14
CA ASP A 122 32.88 -13.70 -6.06
C ASP A 122 32.03 -14.45 -7.11
N VAL A 123 31.42 -15.56 -6.69
CA VAL A 123 30.62 -16.43 -7.57
C VAL A 123 29.14 -16.08 -7.50
N SER A 124 28.50 -15.90 -8.65
CA SER A 124 27.06 -15.71 -8.73
C SER A 124 26.29 -17.00 -8.41
N VAL A 125 25.00 -16.88 -8.06
CA VAL A 125 24.14 -18.06 -7.82
C VAL A 125 24.08 -18.97 -9.05
N GLU A 126 24.07 -18.39 -10.25
CA GLU A 126 24.02 -19.14 -11.50
C GLU A 126 25.30 -19.95 -11.74
N GLN A 127 26.46 -19.35 -11.45
CA GLN A 127 27.74 -20.04 -11.53
C GLN A 127 27.83 -21.18 -10.51
N PHE A 128 27.36 -20.98 -9.28
CA PHE A 128 27.28 -22.06 -8.28
C PHE A 128 26.39 -23.22 -8.75
N ARG A 129 25.22 -22.93 -9.33
CA ARG A 129 24.35 -23.96 -9.91
C ARG A 129 25.04 -24.72 -11.05
N SER A 130 25.79 -24.02 -11.89
CA SER A 130 26.58 -24.62 -12.97
C SER A 130 27.67 -25.56 -12.41
N PHE A 131 28.46 -25.12 -11.43
CA PHE A 131 29.49 -25.96 -10.79
C PHE A 131 28.91 -27.17 -10.05
N SER A 132 27.73 -27.01 -9.44
CA SER A 132 27.01 -28.12 -8.80
C SER A 132 26.50 -29.13 -9.84
N ALA A 133 25.94 -28.67 -10.96
CA ALA A 133 25.49 -29.53 -12.05
C ALA A 133 26.66 -30.29 -12.72
N ALA A 134 27.81 -29.63 -12.86
CA ALA A 134 29.04 -30.22 -13.36
C ALA A 134 29.74 -31.16 -12.37
N ARG A 135 29.21 -31.34 -11.15
CA ARG A 135 29.79 -32.15 -10.06
C ARG A 135 31.23 -31.77 -9.68
N GLN A 136 31.59 -30.50 -9.88
CA GLN A 136 32.91 -29.97 -9.53
C GLN A 136 33.00 -29.56 -8.05
N LEU A 137 31.87 -29.52 -7.35
CA LEU A 137 31.80 -29.16 -5.93
C LEU A 137 31.68 -30.41 -5.05
N PRO A 138 32.39 -30.45 -3.91
CA PRO A 138 32.28 -31.54 -2.96
C PRO A 138 30.90 -31.59 -2.31
N VAL A 139 30.46 -32.80 -1.93
CA VAL A 139 29.18 -33.01 -1.24
C VAL A 139 29.19 -32.25 0.09
N GLY A 140 28.21 -31.38 0.30
CA GLY A 140 28.13 -30.51 1.48
C GLY A 140 28.66 -29.09 1.30
N ALA A 141 29.08 -28.71 0.08
CA ALA A 141 29.40 -27.33 -0.26
C ALA A 141 28.18 -26.39 -0.12
N LYS A 142 28.40 -25.16 0.36
CA LYS A 142 27.37 -24.15 0.56
C LYS A 142 27.76 -22.84 -0.10
N TRP A 143 26.83 -22.25 -0.86
CA TRP A 143 26.96 -20.89 -1.39
C TRP A 143 26.38 -19.88 -0.40
N VAL A 144 27.21 -18.93 0.03
CA VAL A 144 26.84 -17.92 1.01
C VAL A 144 27.41 -16.57 0.58
N ALA A 145 26.53 -15.64 0.21
CA ALA A 145 26.87 -14.24 -0.08
C ALA A 145 28.06 -14.06 -1.04
N GLY A 146 28.05 -14.80 -2.15
CA GLY A 146 29.08 -14.72 -3.20
C GLY A 146 30.29 -15.64 -2.99
N VAL A 147 30.36 -16.39 -1.89
CA VAL A 147 31.47 -17.30 -1.60
C VAL A 147 30.96 -18.73 -1.52
N ILE A 148 31.67 -19.67 -2.17
CA ILE A 148 31.40 -21.11 -2.05
C ILE A 148 32.31 -21.69 -0.98
N TYR A 149 31.71 -22.14 0.11
CA TYR A 149 32.39 -22.82 1.20
C TYR A 149 32.29 -24.34 1.01
N GLY A 150 33.39 -25.04 1.26
CA GLY A 150 33.44 -26.50 1.31
C GLY A 150 32.89 -27.08 2.63
N PRO A 151 32.96 -28.41 2.78
CA PRO A 151 32.55 -29.10 4.02
C PRO A 151 33.52 -28.79 5.19
N VAL A 152 33.05 -28.93 6.44
CA VAL A 152 33.77 -28.61 7.71
C VAL A 152 34.87 -29.64 8.05
N GLU A 153 35.32 -30.41 7.06
CA GLU A 153 36.15 -31.63 7.14
C GLU A 153 35.42 -32.89 7.60
N ALA A 154 35.40 -33.87 6.69
CA ALA A 154 36.11 -35.12 6.91
C ALA A 154 36.76 -35.50 5.57
N ASN A 155 38.06 -35.76 5.57
CA ASN A 155 38.74 -36.60 4.58
C ASN A 155 37.82 -37.73 4.12
N SER A 156 37.42 -37.74 2.84
CA SER A 156 36.85 -38.87 2.08
C SER A 156 36.27 -38.28 0.77
N ILE A 157 36.54 -38.76 -0.44
CA ILE A 157 36.90 -40.10 -0.91
C ILE A 157 37.76 -39.95 -2.20
N CYS A 158 38.54 -41.00 -2.44
CA CYS A 158 38.97 -41.52 -3.74
C CYS A 158 38.02 -41.31 -4.92
#